data_AF-A0A178MY94-F1
#
_entry.id   AF-A0A178MY94-F1
#
_cell.length_a   1.000
_cell.length_b   1.000
_cell.length_c   1.000
_cell.angle_alpha   90.00
_cell.angle_beta   90.00
_cell.angle_gamma   90.00
#
_symmetry.space_group_name_H-M   'P 1'
#
loop_
_entity.id
_entity.type
_entity.pdbx_description
1 polymer ?
#
loop_
_entity_poly.entity_id
_entity_poly.type
_entity_poly.pdbx_seq_one_letter_code
_entity_poly.pdbx_strand_id
1 'polypeptide(L)' 'MFERADLYHGDTLIRRGRPPKEAPKKPVSIRLDPDLLEYFRASGPGWQTRVNDLLRQAAGLPKAG' A
#
# COMPACT_ATOMS: atom_id res chain seq x y z
N MET A 1 21.90 6.33 -26.03
CA MET A 1 21.47 7.63 -25.50
C MET A 1 19.95 7.67 -25.63
N PHE A 2 19.18 7.61 -24.55
CA PHE A 2 17.71 7.57 -24.61
C PHE A 2 17.16 8.92 -24.14
N GLU A 3 16.57 9.68 -25.05
CA GLU A 3 15.88 10.96 -24.80
C GLU A 3 14.64 10.72 -23.93
N ARG A 4 14.56 11.44 -22.80
CA ARG A 4 13.36 11.45 -21.94
C ARG A 4 12.32 12.38 -22.57
N ALA A 5 11.23 11.81 -23.04
CA ALA A 5 10.05 12.55 -23.47
C ALA A 5 9.24 13.01 -22.24
N ASP A 6 9.65 14.12 -21.62
CA ASP A 6 8.85 14.81 -20.61
C ASP A 6 7.87 15.76 -21.31
N LEU A 7 6.56 15.49 -21.18
CA LEU A 7 5.48 16.34 -21.69
C LEU A 7 5.17 17.44 -20.65
N TYR A 8 5.37 18.70 -21.04
CA TYR A 8 5.05 19.89 -20.25
C TYR A 8 3.71 20.51 -20.69
N HIS A 9 2.87 20.94 -19.75
CA HIS A 9 1.70 21.78 -20.02
C HIS A 9 1.84 23.08 -19.23
N GLY A 10 2.18 24.17 -19.93
CA GLY A 10 2.53 25.45 -19.29
C GLY A 10 3.78 25.31 -18.39
N ASP A 11 3.74 25.92 -17.20
CA ASP A 11 4.84 25.90 -16.21
C ASP A 11 4.86 24.62 -15.34
N THR A 12 3.88 23.72 -15.51
CA THR A 12 3.75 22.52 -14.67
C THR A 12 4.30 21.29 -15.38
N LEU A 13 5.37 20.71 -14.81
CA LEU A 13 5.83 19.37 -15.14
C LEU A 13 4.73 18.36 -14.73
N ILE A 14 4.01 17.81 -15.70
CA ILE A 14 3.05 16.74 -15.47
C ILE A 14 3.85 15.45 -15.21
N ARG A 15 4.28 15.22 -13.96
CA ARG A 15 4.81 13.91 -13.57
C ARG A 15 3.73 12.86 -13.80
N ARG A 16 3.92 11.99 -14.80
CA ARG A 16 3.13 10.77 -14.97
C ARG A 16 3.30 9.90 -13.71
N GLY A 17 2.37 10.02 -12.77
CA GLY A 17 2.35 9.29 -11.51
C GLY A 17 0.94 9.27 -10.93
N ARG A 18 0.60 8.20 -10.20
CA ARG A 18 -0.67 8.10 -9.47
C ARG A 18 -0.80 9.31 -8.54
N PRO A 19 -1.95 10.01 -8.53
CA PRO A 19 -2.15 11.14 -7.62
C PRO A 19 -1.82 10.73 -6.18
N PRO A 20 -1.19 11.63 -5.40
CA PRO A 20 -0.83 11.34 -4.03
C PRO A 20 -2.08 10.98 -3.23
N LYS A 21 -2.07 9.81 -2.57
CA LYS A 21 -3.16 9.39 -1.70
C LYS A 21 -3.13 10.25 -0.44
N GLU A 22 -4.27 10.82 -0.05
CA GLU A 22 -4.38 11.72 1.12
C GLU A 22 -3.92 11.06 2.44
N ALA A 23 -4.11 9.74 2.57
CA ALA A 23 -3.65 8.95 3.70
C ALA A 23 -2.93 7.67 3.22
N PRO A 24 -1.61 7.73 2.93
CA PRO A 24 -0.87 6.55 2.53
C PRO A 24 -0.66 5.60 3.71
N LYS A 25 -0.68 4.29 3.42
CA LYS A 25 -0.28 3.27 4.40
C LYS A 25 1.20 3.48 4.75
N LYS A 26 1.53 3.56 6.03
CA LYS A 26 2.93 3.67 6.48
C LYS A 26 3.54 2.27 6.57
N PRO A 27 4.68 2.01 5.90
CA PRO A 27 5.39 0.75 6.08
C PRO A 27 5.95 0.69 7.51
N VAL A 28 5.57 -0.34 8.25
CA VAL A 28 6.07 -0.61 9.60
C VAL A 28 6.59 -2.04 9.66
N SER A 29 7.68 -2.25 10.40
CA SER A 29 8.20 -3.59 10.68
C SER A 29 7.66 -4.05 12.03
N ILE A 30 6.79 -5.06 12.02
CA ILE A 30 6.27 -5.71 13.23
C ILE A 30 6.66 -7.18 13.22
N ARG A 31 6.82 -7.78 14.40
CA ARG A 31 7.01 -9.22 14.55
C ARG A 31 5.65 -9.88 14.76
N LEU A 32 5.37 -10.92 14.01
CA LEU A 32 4.19 -11.78 14.15
C LEU A 32 4.68 -13.18 14.54
N ASP A 33 3.85 -13.92 15.26
CA ASP A 33 4.09 -15.34 15.51
C ASP A 33 4.24 -16.11 14.19
N PRO A 34 5.12 -17.13 14.16
CA PRO A 34 5.41 -17.88 12.94
C PRO A 34 4.19 -18.58 12.37
N ASP A 35 3.39 -19.24 13.21
CA ASP A 35 2.11 -19.90 12.83
C ASP A 35 1.16 -18.90 12.14
N LEU A 36 1.01 -17.71 12.74
CA LEU A 36 0.13 -16.67 12.21
C LEU A 36 0.60 -16.19 10.84
N LEU A 37 1.92 -16.00 10.69
CA LEU A 37 2.52 -15.59 9.43
C LEU A 37 2.31 -16.65 8.34
N GLU A 38 2.49 -17.93 8.67
CA GLU A 38 2.26 -19.04 7.75
C GLU A 38 0.80 -19.15 7.32
N TYR A 39 -0.13 -19.09 8.28
CA TYR A 39 -1.57 -19.10 8.02
C TYR A 39 -1.97 -17.98 7.04
N PHE A 40 -1.53 -16.75 7.29
CA PHE A 40 -1.87 -15.64 6.40
C PHE A 40 -1.18 -15.76 5.04
N ARG A 41 0.11 -16.15 4.98
CA ARG A 41 0.81 -16.35 3.70
C ARG A 41 0.15 -17.44 2.85
N ALA A 42 -0.34 -18.51 3.49
CA ALA A 42 -1.08 -19.58 2.80
C ALA A 42 -2.39 -19.09 2.16
N SER A 43 -2.99 -17.99 2.65
CA SER A 43 -4.16 -17.35 2.01
C SER A 43 -3.87 -16.72 0.64
N GLY A 44 -2.61 -16.72 0.21
CA GLY A 44 -2.18 -16.25 -1.11
C GLY A 44 -2.03 -14.72 -1.21
N PRO A 45 -2.05 -14.18 -2.44
CA PRO A 45 -1.84 -12.75 -2.68
C PRO A 45 -2.79 -11.88 -1.85
N GLY A 46 -2.27 -10.76 -1.34
CA GLY A 46 -3.05 -9.83 -0.52
C GLY A 46 -3.18 -10.19 0.96
N TRP A 47 -2.45 -11.19 1.45
CA TRP A 47 -2.48 -11.59 2.87
C TRP A 47 -2.17 -10.43 3.83
N GLN A 48 -1.24 -9.54 3.48
CA GLN A 48 -0.94 -8.35 4.29
C GLN A 48 -2.13 -7.40 4.38
N THR A 49 -2.93 -7.28 3.31
CA THR A 49 -4.18 -6.52 3.32
C THR A 49 -5.21 -7.16 4.23
N ARG A 50 -5.31 -8.50 4.23
CA ARG A 50 -6.20 -9.25 5.14
C ARG A 50 -5.80 -9.05 6.60
N VAL A 51 -4.50 -9.13 6.92
CA VAL A 51 -3.97 -8.83 8.27
C VAL A 51 -4.33 -7.41 8.69
N ASN A 52 -4.11 -6.42 7.83
CA ASN A 52 -4.46 -5.04 8.12
C ASN A 52 -5.98 -4.86 8.33
N ASP A 53 -6.82 -5.57 7.59
CA ASP A 53 -8.27 -5.54 7.76
C ASP A 53 -8.71 -6.14 9.11
N LEU A 54 -8.12 -7.28 9.50
CA LEU A 54 -8.35 -7.92 10.78
C LEU A 54 -7.95 -7.00 11.96
N LEU A 55 -6.78 -6.38 11.87
CA LEU A 55 -6.30 -5.43 12.88
C LEU A 55 -7.23 -4.22 13.01
N ARG A 56 -7.78 -3.73 11.88
CA ARG A 56 -8.78 -2.65 11.89
C ARG A 56 -10.06 -3.09 12.55
N GLN A 57 -10.57 -4.27 12.22
CA GLN A 57 -11.78 -4.82 12.84
C GLN A 57 -11.60 -4.98 14.35
N ALA A 58 -10.48 -5.55 14.80
CA ALA A 58 -10.16 -5.71 16.22
C ALA A 58 -10.05 -4.35 16.96
N ALA A 59 -9.58 -3.31 16.26
CA ALA A 59 -9.48 -1.95 16.80
C ALA A 59 -10.78 -1.12 16.66
N GLY A 60 -11.85 -1.67 16.07
CA GLY A 60 -13.09 -0.92 15.80
C GLY A 60 -12.97 0.14 14.70
N LEU A 61 -11.95 0.05 13.84
CA LEU A 61 -11.70 0.98 12.75
C LEU A 61 -12.39 0.54 11.45
N PRO A 62 -12.87 1.49 10.63
CA PRO A 62 -13.45 1.18 9.33
C PRO A 62 -12.41 0.61 8.37
N LYS A 63 -12.89 -0.16 7.38
CA LYS A 63 -12.03 -0.72 6.32
C LYS A 63 -11.33 0.40 5.56
N ALA A 64 -10.07 0.16 5.18
CA ALA A 64 -9.32 1.11 4.37
C ALA A 64 -9.80 1.02 2.91
N GLY A 65 -10.41 2.10 2.40
CA GLY A 65 -10.55 2.36 0.96
C GLY A 65 -9.23 2.80 0.33
#